data_AF-A0A1F5A9D9-F1
#
_entry.id   AF-A0A1F5A9D9-F1
#
_cell.length_a   1.000
_cell.length_b   1.000
_cell.length_c   1.000
_cell.angle_alpha   90.00
_cell.angle_beta   90.00
_cell.angle_gamma   90.00
#
_symmetry.space_group_name_H-M   'P 1'
#
loop_
_entity.id
_entity.type
_entity.pdbx_description
1 polymer ?
#
loop_
_entity_poly.entity_id
_entity_poly.type
_entity_poly.pdbx_seq_one_letter_code
_entity_poly.pdbx_strand_id
1 'polypeptide(L)'
;MLCKRTYKNQITIPKKVMEEFDGIEYFEARIREGTIVLEPVAITPLKGGRLEKARMKIVELGLTDHDLDEAIEWARRRKTQAPNSATPRRK
;
A
#
# COMPACT_ATOMS: atom_id res chain seq x y z
N MET A 1 -5.80 1.71 -12.04
CA MET A 1 -7.10 1.26 -11.54
C MET A 1 -7.08 -0.25 -11.40
N LEU A 2 -7.29 -0.78 -10.18
CA LEU A 2 -7.38 -2.22 -9.96
C LEU A 2 -8.71 -2.77 -10.51
N CYS A 3 -8.63 -3.72 -11.43
CA CYS A 3 -9.75 -4.29 -12.14
C CYS A 3 -9.78 -5.80 -11.95
N LYS A 4 -10.93 -6.34 -11.54
CA LYS A 4 -11.16 -7.79 -11.59
C LYS A 4 -11.62 -8.19 -13.00
N ARG A 5 -11.07 -9.28 -13.54
CA ARG A 5 -11.52 -9.94 -14.76
C ARG A 5 -12.93 -10.50 -14.53
N THR A 6 -13.94 -9.74 -14.96
CA THR A 6 -15.37 -10.09 -14.84
C THR A 6 -16.07 -9.80 -16.16
N TYR A 7 -17.27 -10.33 -16.36
CA TYR A 7 -18.07 -10.09 -17.56
C TYR A 7 -18.32 -8.59 -17.85
N LYS A 8 -18.50 -7.77 -16.79
CA LYS A 8 -18.73 -6.33 -16.92
C LYS A 8 -17.48 -5.53 -17.31
N ASN A 9 -16.28 -6.07 -17.04
CA ASN A 9 -14.99 -5.43 -17.29
C ASN A 9 -14.20 -6.17 -18.38
N GLN A 10 -14.88 -6.83 -19.31
CA GLN A 10 -14.23 -7.70 -20.29
C GLN A 10 -13.56 -6.90 -21.41
N ILE A 11 -12.31 -7.25 -21.69
CA ILE A 11 -11.60 -6.90 -22.93
C ILE A 11 -11.30 -8.22 -23.64
N THR A 12 -11.62 -8.32 -24.92
CA THR A 12 -11.33 -9.51 -25.72
C THR A 12 -9.87 -9.52 -26.13
N ILE A 13 -9.12 -10.51 -25.67
CA ILE A 13 -7.68 -10.70 -25.94
C ILE A 13 -7.50 -12.09 -26.57
N PRO A 14 -6.57 -12.28 -27.54
CA PRO A 14 -6.30 -13.59 -28.11
C PRO A 14 -5.96 -14.63 -27.03
N LYS A 15 -6.53 -15.83 -27.16
CA LYS A 15 -6.36 -16.91 -26.17
C LYS A 15 -4.89 -17.19 -25.87
N LYS A 16 -4.04 -17.26 -26.90
CA LYS A 16 -2.59 -17.50 -26.78
C LYS A 16 -1.87 -16.49 -25.87
N VAL A 17 -2.36 -15.25 -25.81
CA VAL A 17 -1.77 -14.21 -24.94
C VAL A 17 -2.25 -14.41 -23.50
N MET A 18 -3.50 -14.81 -23.29
CA MET A 18 -4.06 -15.04 -21.96
C MET A 18 -3.54 -16.31 -21.28
N GLU A 19 -3.06 -17.29 -22.04
CA GLU A 19 -2.45 -18.53 -21.50
C GLU A 19 -1.23 -18.24 -20.62
N GLU A 20 -0.45 -17.21 -20.93
CA GLU A 20 0.70 -16.76 -20.12
C GLU A 20 0.30 -16.14 -18.77
N PHE A 21 -0.97 -15.79 -18.60
CA PHE A 21 -1.53 -15.16 -17.40
C PHE A 21 -2.62 -16.02 -16.76
N ASP A 22 -2.53 -17.34 -16.90
CA ASP A 22 -3.47 -18.27 -16.29
C ASP A 22 -3.49 -18.12 -14.75
N GLY A 23 -4.67 -18.23 -14.16
CA GLY A 23 -4.87 -18.01 -12.72
C GLY A 23 -4.85 -16.55 -12.25
N ILE A 24 -4.57 -15.56 -13.12
CA ILE A 24 -4.66 -14.14 -12.77
C ILE A 24 -6.10 -13.63 -12.89
N GLU A 25 -6.67 -13.22 -11.77
CA GLU A 25 -8.01 -12.64 -11.71
C GLU A 25 -8.03 -11.10 -11.70
N TYR A 26 -6.91 -10.45 -11.34
CA TYR A 26 -6.85 -9.01 -11.13
C TYR A 26 -5.75 -8.37 -11.96
N PHE A 27 -6.03 -7.17 -12.46
CA PHE A 27 -5.11 -6.39 -13.28
C PHE A 27 -5.11 -4.93 -12.81
N GLU A 28 -3.93 -4.33 -12.73
CA GLU A 28 -3.79 -2.88 -12.63
C GLU A 28 -3.89 -2.29 -14.05
N ALA A 29 -5.02 -1.64 -14.34
CA ALA A 29 -5.26 -1.00 -15.62
C ALA A 29 -4.83 0.47 -15.56
N ARG A 30 -3.99 0.89 -16.50
CA ARG A 30 -3.59 2.30 -16.66
C ARG A 30 -3.43 2.67 -18.12
N ILE A 31 -3.53 3.96 -18.41
CA ILE A 31 -3.22 4.51 -19.73
C ILE A 31 -1.80 5.08 -19.66
N ARG A 32 -0.97 4.69 -20.61
CA ARG A 32 0.37 5.24 -20.82
C ARG A 32 0.52 5.55 -22.29
N GLU A 33 0.68 6.84 -22.62
CA GLU A 33 0.98 7.27 -24.00
C GLU A 33 -0.05 6.75 -25.02
N GLY A 34 -1.34 6.81 -24.68
CA GLY A 34 -2.43 6.29 -25.51
C GLY A 34 -2.57 4.76 -25.51
N THR A 35 -1.70 4.05 -24.79
CA THR A 35 -1.72 2.58 -24.68
C THR A 35 -2.38 2.15 -23.37
N ILE A 36 -3.26 1.15 -23.44
CA ILE A 36 -3.78 0.48 -22.24
C ILE A 36 -2.74 -0.53 -21.77
N VAL A 37 -2.25 -0.34 -20.54
CA VAL A 37 -1.35 -1.28 -19.88
C VAL A 37 -2.15 -2.04 -18.83
N LEU A 38 -2.15 -3.36 -18.94
CA LEU A 38 -2.74 -4.29 -17.97
C LEU A 38 -1.62 -5.03 -17.27
N GLU A 39 -1.30 -4.65 -16.04
CA GLU A 39 -0.30 -5.37 -15.24
C GLU A 39 -1.00 -6.44 -14.39
N PRO A 40 -0.61 -7.72 -14.49
CA PRO A 40 -1.21 -8.77 -13.68
C PRO A 40 -0.91 -8.55 -12.20
N VAL A 41 -1.94 -8.62 -11.36
CA VAL A 41 -1.84 -8.48 -9.90
C VAL A 41 -2.28 -9.79 -9.26
N ALA A 42 -1.32 -10.48 -8.65
CA ALA A 42 -1.62 -11.64 -7.82
C ALA A 42 -2.24 -11.17 -6.50
N ILE A 43 -3.56 -11.28 -6.36
CA ILE A 43 -4.20 -11.15 -5.05
C ILE A 43 -4.15 -12.51 -4.38
N THR A 44 -3.02 -12.81 -3.73
CA THR A 44 -2.94 -13.95 -2.84
C THR A 44 -3.78 -13.61 -1.60
N PRO A 45 -4.83 -14.38 -1.25
CA PRO A 45 -5.38 -14.36 0.09
C PRO A 45 -4.24 -14.83 0.98
N LEU A 46 -3.61 -13.89 1.66
CA LEU A 46 -2.45 -14.15 2.51
C LEU A 46 -2.85 -15.18 3.57
N LYS A 47 -2.56 -16.46 3.34
CA LYS A 47 -2.35 -17.42 4.43
C LYS A 47 -1.13 -16.89 5.18
N GLY A 48 -1.39 -16.20 6.29
CA GLY A 48 -0.44 -15.30 6.97
C GLY A 48 -0.59 -13.86 6.47
N GLY A 49 -1.66 -13.18 6.90
CA GLY A 49 -2.04 -11.81 6.49
C GLY A 49 -0.90 -10.78 6.53
N ARG A 50 -1.13 -9.58 5.97
CA ARG A 50 -0.22 -8.41 6.16
C ARG A 50 0.11 -8.20 7.65
N LEU A 51 -0.86 -8.52 8.50
CA LEU A 51 -0.74 -8.51 9.96
C LEU A 51 0.27 -9.54 10.47
N GLU A 52 0.31 -10.75 9.93
CA GLU A 52 1.29 -11.77 10.35
C GLU A 52 2.70 -11.36 9.94
N LYS A 53 2.87 -10.83 8.72
CA LYS A 53 4.16 -10.26 8.29
C LYS A 53 4.59 -9.09 9.17
N ALA A 54 3.66 -8.22 9.56
CA ALA A 54 3.94 -7.14 10.50
C ALA A 54 4.33 -7.69 11.89
N ARG A 55 3.63 -8.71 12.39
CA ARG A 55 3.92 -9.36 13.67
C ARG A 55 5.29 -10.02 13.69
N MET A 56 5.64 -10.76 12.64
CA MET A 56 6.98 -11.33 12.48
C MET A 56 8.05 -10.24 12.46
N LYS A 57 7.79 -9.11 11.78
CA LYS A 57 8.75 -8.01 11.72
C LYS A 57 8.94 -7.31 13.06
N ILE A 58 7.86 -7.14 13.85
CA ILE A 58 7.92 -6.61 15.21
C ILE A 58 8.81 -7.50 16.09
N VAL A 59 8.64 -8.82 15.99
CA VAL A 59 9.47 -9.80 16.73
C VAL A 59 10.91 -9.79 16.24
N GLU A 60 11.16 -9.76 14.93
CA GLU A 60 12.51 -9.72 14.35
C GLU A 60 13.29 -8.46 14.75
N LEU A 61 12.61 -7.34 14.87
CA LEU A 61 13.19 -6.07 15.33
C LEU A 61 13.36 -6.01 16.85
N GLY A 62 12.89 -7.03 17.59
CA GLY A 62 13.00 -7.08 19.05
C GLY A 62 12.23 -5.99 19.78
N LEU A 63 11.19 -5.43 19.15
CA LEU A 63 10.41 -4.34 19.72
C LEU A 63 9.63 -4.83 20.95
N THR A 64 9.77 -4.11 22.04
CA THR A 64 9.14 -4.37 23.33
C THR A 64 8.11 -3.29 23.66
N ASP A 65 7.32 -3.51 24.72
CA ASP A 65 6.40 -2.50 25.24
C ASP A 65 7.12 -1.19 25.61
N HIS A 66 8.40 -1.26 26.01
CA HIS A 66 9.21 -0.08 26.32
C HIS A 66 9.43 0.80 25.08
N ASP A 67 9.76 0.20 23.94
CA ASP A 67 9.93 0.93 22.67
C ASP A 67 8.64 1.64 22.23
N LEU A 68 7.49 1.05 22.57
CA LEU A 68 6.18 1.64 22.29
C LEU A 68 5.92 2.85 23.19
N ASP A 69 6.23 2.75 24.49
CA ASP A 69 6.12 3.87 25.44
C ASP A 69 7.01 5.04 25.03
N GLU A 70 8.27 4.77 24.68
CA GLU A 70 9.21 5.79 24.20
C GLU A 70 8.72 6.46 22.91
N ALA A 71 8.18 5.68 21.96
CA ALA A 71 7.61 6.21 20.72
C ALA A 71 6.37 7.10 20.98
N ILE A 72 5.51 6.71 21.92
CA ILE A 72 4.33 7.50 22.33
C ILE A 72 4.77 8.80 23.00
N GLU A 73 5.72 8.75 23.92
CA GLU A 73 6.27 9.94 24.57
C GLU A 73 6.91 10.89 23.57
N TRP A 74 7.71 10.37 22.64
CA TRP A 74 8.32 11.15 21.57
C TRP A 74 7.29 11.84 20.68
N ALA A 75 6.25 11.12 20.26
CA ALA A 75 5.18 11.67 19.43
C ALA A 75 4.40 12.77 20.17
N ARG A 76 4.17 12.61 21.47
CA ARG A 76 3.51 13.61 22.32
C ARG A 76 4.38 14.86 22.52
N ARG A 77 5.69 14.71 22.76
CA ARG A 77 6.64 15.84 22.86
C ARG A 77 6.68 16.68 21.59
N ARG A 78 6.60 16.06 20.41
CA ARG A 78 6.53 16.77 19.12
C ARG A 78 5.27 17.60 18.94
N LYS A 79 4.13 17.16 19.48
CA LYS A 79 2.87 17.93 19.43
C LYS A 79 2.93 19.20 20.30
N THR A 80 3.72 19.17 21.36
CA THR A 80 3.97 20.32 22.25
C THR A 80 4.97 21.32 21.66
N GLN A 81 5.81 20.92 20.70
CA GLN A 81 6.71 21.81 19.94
C GLN A 81 6.09 22.23 18.59
N ALA A 82 4.91 22.84 18.60
CA ALA A 82 4.49 23.69 17.50
C ALA A 82 5.13 25.09 17.68
N PRO A 83 5.66 25.74 16.63
CA PRO A 83 6.48 26.94 16.79
C PRO A 83 5.63 28.15 17.22
N ASN A 84 6.00 28.74 18.35
CA ASN A 84 5.74 30.15 18.64
C ASN A 84 6.48 31.00 17.60
N SER A 85 5.82 31.35 16.50
CA SER A 85 6.30 32.38 15.57
C SER A 85 5.14 33.27 15.15
N ALA A 86 4.68 34.12 16.06
CA ALA A 86 3.90 35.32 15.72
C ALA A 86 4.88 36.51 15.63
N THR A 87 5.14 36.93 14.40
CA THR A 87 5.98 38.01 13.89
C THR A 87 5.85 39.36 14.64
N PRO A 88 6.92 40.17 14.79
CA PRO A 88 6.85 41.49 15.40
C PRO A 88 6.02 42.46 14.52
N ARG A 89 5.11 43.20 15.17
CA ARG A 89 4.34 44.32 14.59
C ARG A 89 5.29 45.29 13.88
N ARG A 90 5.07 45.52 12.57
CA ARG A 90 5.62 46.69 11.88
C ARG A 90 4.77 47.93 12.17
N LYS A 91 5.48 49.06 12.16
CA LYS A 91 5.16 50.43 12.60
C LYS A 91 3.81 50.95 12.12
#